data_AF-A0AAV1SDP5-F1
#
_entry.id   AF-A0AAV1SDP5-F1
#
_cell.length_a   1.000
_cell.length_b   1.000
_cell.length_c   1.000
_cell.angle_alpha   90.00
_cell.angle_beta   90.00
_cell.angle_gamma   90.00
#
_symmetry.space_group_name_H-M   'P 1'
#
loop_
_entity.id
_entity.type
_entity.pdbx_description
1 polymer ?
#
loop_
_entity_poly.entity_id
_entity_poly.type
_entity_poly.pdbx_seq_one_letter_code
_entity_poly.pdbx_strand_id
1 'polypeptide(L)'
;MLRPRSFDIQKQDLEIEAAQWMPIEDYVDQPYNKEHQLFKYVAEICKTKAKKQDYVGFSGMPVASTSGKETYLYFNNRDFH
;
A
#
# COMPACT_ATOMS: atom_id res chain seq x y z
N MET A 1 0.73 -2.29 2.60
CA MET A 1 -0.34 -2.70 1.68
C MET A 1 -1.59 -2.97 2.49
N LEU A 2 -2.74 -2.50 2.01
CA LEU A 2 -4.03 -2.82 2.60
C LEU A 2 -4.25 -4.35 2.52
N ARG A 3 -4.92 -4.92 3.53
CA ARG A 3 -5.26 -6.34 3.54
C ARG A 3 -6.68 -6.51 3.02
N PRO A 4 -6.89 -7.25 1.91
CA PRO A 4 -8.23 -7.47 1.39
C PRO A 4 -9.07 -8.25 2.41
N ARG A 5 -10.36 -7.89 2.51
CA ARG A 5 -11.36 -8.67 3.26
C ARG A 5 -12.08 -9.71 2.40
N SER A 6 -12.07 -9.51 1.08
CA SER A 6 -12.52 -10.44 0.04
C SER A 6 -11.64 -10.26 -1.20
N PHE A 7 -11.59 -11.29 -2.04
CA PHE A 7 -10.93 -11.25 -3.35
C PHE A 7 -11.92 -11.06 -4.51
N ASP A 8 -13.22 -11.07 -4.22
CA ASP A 8 -14.24 -10.87 -5.24
C ASP A 8 -14.28 -9.42 -5.69
N ILE A 9 -14.03 -9.19 -6.98
CA ILE A 9 -14.12 -7.86 -7.58
C ILE A 9 -15.56 -7.65 -8.06
N GLN A 10 -16.25 -6.72 -7.43
CA GLN A 10 -17.58 -6.28 -7.87
C GLN A 10 -17.40 -5.07 -8.79
N LYS A 11 -17.96 -5.15 -10.01
CA LYS A 11 -17.94 -4.02 -10.94
C LYS A 11 -18.65 -2.84 -10.30
N GLN A 12 -17.98 -1.71 -10.25
CA GLN A 12 -18.60 -0.43 -9.92
C GLN A 12 -18.82 0.33 -11.23
N ASP A 13 -20.04 0.84 -11.47
CA ASP A 13 -20.31 1.71 -12.62
C ASP A 13 -19.78 3.13 -12.32
N LEU A 14 -18.45 3.24 -12.23
CA LEU A 14 -17.68 4.45 -11.96
C LEU A 14 -16.70 4.72 -13.11
N GLU A 15 -15.80 5.69 -12.94
CA GLU A 15 -14.86 6.15 -13.98
C GLU A 15 -13.90 5.07 -14.51
N ILE A 16 -13.65 3.99 -13.76
CA ILE A 16 -12.73 2.93 -14.18
C ILE A 16 -13.44 1.89 -15.07
N GLU A 17 -12.80 1.52 -16.17
CA GLU A 17 -13.35 0.55 -17.12
C GLU A 17 -13.40 -0.88 -16.55
N ALA A 18 -12.29 -1.33 -15.92
CA ALA A 18 -12.16 -2.66 -15.37
C ALA A 18 -11.13 -2.70 -14.22
N ALA A 19 -11.26 -3.72 -13.36
CA ALA A 19 -10.29 -4.05 -12.34
C ALA A 19 -10.04 -5.56 -12.33
N GLN A 20 -8.79 -5.96 -12.10
CA GLN A 20 -8.39 -7.36 -11.99
C GLN A 20 -7.24 -7.51 -10.99
N TRP A 21 -7.13 -8.70 -10.41
CA TRP A 21 -5.91 -9.08 -9.69
C TRP A 21 -4.77 -9.28 -10.68
N MET A 22 -3.59 -8.78 -10.33
CA MET A 22 -2.38 -8.91 -11.13
C MET A 22 -1.25 -9.42 -10.23
N PRO A 23 -0.47 -10.43 -10.67
CA PRO A 23 0.76 -10.80 -9.99
C PRO A 23 1.68 -9.58 -9.81
N ILE A 24 2.37 -9.52 -8.67
CA ILE A 24 3.19 -8.34 -8.35
C ILE A 24 4.38 -8.19 -9.29
N GLU A 25 4.88 -9.31 -9.81
CA GLU A 25 5.91 -9.39 -10.83
C GLU A 25 5.44 -8.75 -12.12
N ASP A 26 4.27 -9.14 -12.61
CA ASP A 26 3.68 -8.60 -13.84
C ASP A 26 3.45 -7.08 -13.72
N TYR A 27 3.01 -6.59 -12.56
CA TYR A 27 2.88 -5.16 -12.30
C TYR A 27 4.23 -4.44 -12.36
N VAL A 28 5.25 -4.95 -11.66
CA VAL A 28 6.59 -4.34 -11.65
C VAL A 28 7.22 -4.34 -13.04
N ASP A 29 6.91 -5.36 -13.83
CA ASP A 29 7.47 -5.56 -15.15
C ASP A 29 6.79 -4.77 -16.27
N GLN A 30 5.70 -4.05 -15.98
CA GLN A 30 5.02 -3.18 -16.95
C GLN A 30 5.99 -2.15 -17.57
N PRO A 31 5.93 -1.90 -18.89
CA PRO A 31 6.83 -0.98 -19.57
C PRO A 31 6.91 0.40 -18.93
N TYR A 32 5.76 0.96 -18.53
CA TYR A 32 5.67 2.28 -17.90
C TYR A 32 6.46 2.38 -16.58
N ASN A 33 6.38 1.34 -15.75
CA ASN A 33 7.12 1.28 -14.49
C ASN A 33 8.64 1.17 -14.73
N LYS A 34 9.07 0.55 -15.84
CA LYS A 34 10.49 0.41 -16.20
C LYS A 34 11.06 1.66 -16.87
N GLU A 35 10.25 2.37 -17.64
CA GLU A 35 10.66 3.56 -18.38
C GLU A 35 10.90 4.75 -17.43
N HIS A 36 10.05 4.91 -16.42
CA HIS A 36 10.10 6.07 -15.54
C HIS A 36 10.72 5.73 -14.18
N GLN A 37 11.86 6.36 -13.88
CA GLN A 37 12.65 6.04 -12.68
C GLN A 37 11.86 6.14 -11.36
N LEU A 38 10.99 7.14 -11.23
CA LEU A 38 10.16 7.30 -10.03
C LEU A 38 9.19 6.11 -9.87
N PHE A 39 8.52 5.71 -10.96
CA PHE A 39 7.59 4.59 -10.94
C PHE A 39 8.29 3.26 -10.70
N LYS A 40 9.52 3.09 -11.20
CA LYS A 40 10.37 1.94 -10.88
C LYS A 40 10.59 1.81 -9.37
N TYR A 41 10.93 2.90 -8.68
CA TYR A 41 11.12 2.87 -7.23
C TYR A 41 9.83 2.55 -6.48
N VAL A 42 8.71 3.14 -6.88
CA VAL A 42 7.40 2.84 -6.29
C VAL A 42 7.03 1.36 -6.46
N ALA A 43 7.23 0.82 -7.66
CA ALA A 43 6.96 -0.58 -7.96
C ALA A 43 7.83 -1.53 -7.12
N GLU A 44 9.12 -1.23 -6.95
CA GLU A 44 10.02 -2.03 -6.11
C GLU A 44 9.67 -1.96 -4.62
N ILE A 45 9.20 -0.80 -4.11
CA ILE A 45 8.65 -0.69 -2.75
C ILE A 45 7.43 -1.59 -2.58
N CYS A 46 6.50 -1.55 -3.54
CA CYS A 46 5.31 -2.40 -3.54
C CYS A 46 5.68 -3.88 -3.55
N LYS A 47 6.58 -4.29 -4.43
CA LYS A 47 7.11 -5.67 -4.52
C LYS A 47 7.78 -6.12 -3.24
N THR A 48 8.61 -5.26 -2.64
CA THR A 48 9.26 -5.54 -1.36
C THR A 48 8.23 -5.77 -0.27
N LYS A 49 7.22 -4.89 -0.14
CA LYS A 49 6.14 -5.05 0.86
C LYS A 49 5.23 -6.25 0.62
N ALA A 50 5.03 -6.66 -0.64
CA ALA A 50 4.22 -7.82 -0.99
C ALA A 50 4.93 -9.14 -0.68
N LYS A 51 6.24 -9.23 -0.96
CA LYS A 51 7.02 -10.47 -0.83
C LYS A 51 7.74 -10.62 0.51
N LYS A 52 8.23 -9.52 1.07
CA LYS A 52 9.06 -9.50 2.27
C LYS A 52 8.31 -8.80 3.41
N GLN A 53 8.40 -9.37 4.60
CA GLN A 53 7.86 -8.74 5.81
C GLN A 53 8.77 -7.63 6.37
N ASP A 54 9.94 -7.39 5.77
CA ASP A 54 10.96 -6.48 6.27
C ASP A 54 10.62 -5.00 6.04
N TYR A 55 9.89 -4.65 4.97
CA TYR A 55 9.42 -3.29 4.74
C TYR A 55 8.38 -2.89 5.80
N VAL A 56 8.79 -2.08 6.77
CA VAL A 56 7.94 -1.62 7.87
C VAL A 56 6.89 -0.62 7.44
N GLY A 57 7.27 0.35 6.62
CA GLY A 57 6.47 1.56 6.43
C GLY A 57 6.19 2.25 7.77
N PHE A 58 5.18 3.12 7.77
CA PHE A 58 4.63 3.72 8.98
C PHE A 58 3.27 3.11 9.29
N SER A 59 2.96 2.98 10.58
CA SER A 59 1.66 2.49 11.06
C SER A 59 0.97 3.61 11.83
N GLY A 60 -0.35 3.72 11.65
CA GLY A 60 -1.17 4.68 12.40
C GLY A 60 -1.40 4.18 13.82
N MET A 61 -1.08 5.01 14.82
CA MET A 61 -1.39 4.79 16.22
C MET A 61 -2.36 5.87 16.70
N PRO A 62 -3.50 5.48 17.31
CA PRO A 62 -4.42 6.45 17.89
C PRO A 62 -3.77 7.11 19.12
N VAL A 63 -3.86 8.43 19.20
CA VAL A 63 -3.39 9.22 20.33
C VAL A 63 -4.47 10.21 20.75
N ALA A 64 -4.56 10.47 22.06
CA ALA A 64 -5.50 11.43 22.61
C ALA A 64 -4.90 12.84 22.57
N SER A 65 -5.59 13.78 21.94
CA SER A 65 -5.24 15.21 22.05
C SER A 65 -5.65 15.78 23.41
N THR A 66 -5.08 16.93 23.79
CA THR A 66 -5.47 17.67 25.00
C THR A 66 -6.95 18.09 25.00
N SER A 67 -7.57 18.15 23.82
CA SER A 67 -9.01 18.43 23.64
C SER A 67 -9.90 17.18 23.73
N GLY A 68 -9.34 15.99 23.96
CA GLY A 68 -10.07 14.71 23.97
C GLY A 68 -10.42 14.15 22.59
N LYS A 69 -10.09 14.86 21.50
CA LYS A 69 -10.23 14.35 20.13
C LYS A 69 -9.17 13.29 19.85
N GLU A 70 -9.59 12.20 19.23
CA GLU A 70 -8.71 11.15 18.72
C GLU A 70 -7.95 11.67 17.49
N THR A 71 -6.63 11.51 17.49
CA THR A 71 -5.76 11.81 16.35
C THR A 71 -4.89 10.60 16.06
N TYR A 72 -4.33 10.52 14.85
CA TYR A 72 -3.53 9.38 14.41
C TYR A 72 -2.10 9.83 14.10
N LEU A 73 -1.13 9.26 14.82
CA LEU A 73 0.28 9.45 14.52
C LEU A 73 0.77 8.31 13.62
N TYR A 74 1.40 8.65 12.50
CA TYR A 74 2.00 7.67 11.58
C TYR A 74 3.50 7.66 11.77
N PHE A 75 4.02 6.57 12.30
CA PHE A 75 5.46 6.41 12.54
C PHE A 75 5.89 4.95 12.43
N ASN A 76 7.19 4.72 12.40
CA ASN A 76 7.74 3.37 12.52
C ASN A 76 7.65 2.91 13.97
N ASN A 77 6.74 1.98 14.25
CA ASN A 77 6.50 1.48 15.59
C ASN A 77 7.36 0.26 15.97
N ARG A 78 8.30 -0.19 15.11
CA ARG A 78 9.18 -1.32 15.44
C ARG A 78 10.04 -1.07 16.68
N ASP A 79 10.42 0.18 16.95
CA ASP A 79 11.29 0.54 18.07
C ASP A 79 10.51 0.77 19.39
N PHE A 80 9.18 0.61 19.37
CA PHE A 80 8.29 0.81 20.52
C PHE A 80 7.73 -0.51 21.08
N HIS A 81 8.35 -1.64 20.73
CA HIS A 81 8.00 -2.99 21.19
C HIS A 81 9.11 -3.60 22.05
#